data_AF-A0A0G1F848-F1
#
_entry.id   AF-A0A0G1F848-F1
#
_cell.length_a   1.000
_cell.length_b   1.000
_cell.length_c   1.000
_cell.angle_alpha   90.00
_cell.angle_beta   90.00
_cell.angle_gamma   90.00
#
_symmetry.space_group_name_H-M   'P 1'
#
loop_
_entity.id
_entity.type
_entity.pdbx_description
1 polymer ?
#
loop_
_entity_poly.entity_id
_entity_poly.type
_entity_poly.pdbx_seq_one_letter_code
_entity_poly.pdbx_strand_id
1 'polypeptide(L)' 'MKEHNFSGLGAKYTRSRRPVELVCSKKFRNRSAALKEERKVKKLSRKEKLEMIKNVFKFSIYGRTRAKG' A
#
# COMPACT_ATOMS: atom_id res chain seq x y z
N MET A 1 5.86 8.67 -6.63
CA MET A 1 7.04 8.12 -5.92
C MET A 1 8.29 8.96 -6.10
N LYS A 2 8.72 9.25 -7.35
CA LYS A 2 9.86 10.14 -7.60
C LYS A 2 9.75 11.48 -6.87
N GLU A 3 8.55 12.06 -6.86
CA GLU A 3 8.27 13.32 -6.17
C GLU A 3 8.46 13.24 -4.64
N HIS A 4 8.06 12.13 -4.01
CA HIS A 4 8.21 11.98 -2.57
C HIS A 4 9.64 11.72 -2.12
N ASN A 5 10.50 11.14 -2.98
CA ASN A 5 11.87 10.76 -2.61
C ASN A 5 12.93 11.74 -3.11
N PHE A 6 12.73 12.39 -4.26
CA PHE A 6 13.78 13.13 -4.95
C PHE A 6 13.40 14.59 -5.27
N SER A 7 12.16 15.00 -5.02
CA SER A 7 11.70 16.39 -5.23
C SER A 7 11.54 17.16 -3.92
N GLY A 8 11.66 18.49 -3.97
CA GLY A 8 11.28 19.39 -2.88
C GLY A 8 9.79 19.41 -2.56
N LEU A 9 8.93 18.92 -3.47
CA LEU A 9 7.47 18.97 -3.38
C LEU A 9 6.84 17.83 -2.54
N GLY A 10 7.65 16.89 -2.05
CA GLY A 10 7.13 15.83 -1.18
C GLY A 10 6.58 16.36 0.16
N ALA A 11 5.54 15.71 0.68
CA ALA A 11 4.89 16.09 1.93
C ALA A 11 5.87 16.23 3.12
N LYS A 12 5.55 17.15 4.05
CA LYS A 12 6.35 17.42 5.27
C LYS A 12 6.70 16.13 6.03
N TYR A 13 5.74 15.21 6.12
CA TYR A 13 5.89 13.95 6.84
C TYR A 13 6.91 12.99 6.18
N THR A 14 6.97 12.93 4.85
CA THR A 14 7.90 12.04 4.14
C THR A 14 9.26 12.69 3.90
N ARG A 15 9.37 14.03 4.00
CA ARG A 15 10.61 14.78 3.75
C ARG A 15 11.80 14.34 4.61
N SER A 16 11.59 14.09 5.91
CA SER A 16 12.65 13.65 6.82
C SER A 16 12.89 12.14 6.82
N ARG A 17 12.11 11.37 6.05
CA ARG A 17 12.11 9.89 6.08
C ARG A 17 12.39 9.27 4.71
N ARG A 18 13.03 10.03 3.82
CA ARG A 18 13.39 9.59 2.48
C ARG A 18 14.66 8.72 2.56
N PRO A 19 14.79 7.71 1.68
CA PRO A 19 13.83 7.28 0.68
C PRO A 19 12.72 6.38 1.26
N VAL A 20 11.52 6.47 0.70
CA VAL A 20 10.39 5.57 1.01
C VAL A 20 10.05 4.68 -0.18
N GLU A 21 9.49 3.51 0.08
CA GLU A 21 9.02 2.55 -0.94
C GLU A 21 7.50 2.34 -0.86
N LEU A 22 6.85 2.18 -2.02
CA LEU A 22 5.41 1.91 -2.10
C LEU A 22 5.21 0.39 -2.07
N VAL A 23 4.79 -0.11 -0.91
CA VAL A 23 4.69 -1.55 -0.68
C VAL A 23 3.38 -2.15 -1.19
N CYS A 24 2.28 -1.38 -1.20
CA CYS A 24 0.98 -1.85 -1.64
C CYS A 24 0.12 -0.69 -2.18
N SER A 25 -0.56 -0.91 -3.30
CA SER A 25 -1.59 -0.02 -3.84
C SER A 25 -2.78 -0.82 -4.32
N LYS A 26 -4.00 -0.42 -3.93
CA LYS A 26 -5.25 -1.09 -4.32
C LYS A 26 -6.22 -0.06 -4.91
N LYS A 27 -6.84 -0.40 -6.04
CA LYS A 27 -7.86 0.42 -6.68
C LYS A 27 -9.25 0.06 -6.12
N PHE A 28 -10.09 1.06 -5.94
CA PHE A 28 -11.47 0.91 -5.47
C PHE A 28 -12.42 1.62 -6.41
N ARG A 29 -13.65 1.08 -6.55
CA ARG A 29 -14.65 1.62 -7.48
C ARG A 29 -15.18 2.99 -7.09
N ASN A 30 -15.21 3.31 -5.80
CA ASN A 30 -15.72 4.57 -5.30
C ASN A 30 -14.98 5.03 -4.04
N ARG A 31 -15.14 6.32 -3.71
CA ARG A 31 -14.50 6.96 -2.55
C ARG A 31 -14.90 6.30 -1.24
N SER A 32 -16.17 5.93 -1.09
CA SER A 32 -16.69 5.32 0.15
C SER A 32 -16.06 3.96 0.45
N ALA A 33 -15.82 3.13 -0.58
CA ALA A 33 -15.12 1.85 -0.43
C ALA A 33 -13.65 2.06 -0.07
N ALA A 34 -12.98 3.03 -0.71
CA ALA A 34 -11.60 3.38 -0.38
C ALA A 34 -11.46 3.83 1.09
N LEU A 35 -12.35 4.70 1.56
CA LEU A 35 -12.35 5.19 2.95
C LEU A 35 -12.67 4.10 3.97
N LYS A 36 -13.54 3.14 3.64
CA LYS A 36 -13.81 1.97 4.49
C LYS A 36 -12.56 1.11 4.65
N GLU A 37 -11.86 0.82 3.56
CA GLU A 37 -10.62 0.04 3.60
C GLU A 37 -9.47 0.78 4.27
N GLU A 38 -9.33 2.09 4.01
CA GLU A 38 -8.33 2.92 4.69
C GLU A 38 -8.53 2.88 6.22
N ARG A 39 -9.78 3.01 6.71
CA ARG A 39 -10.08 2.90 8.14
C ARG A 39 -9.70 1.53 8.70
N LYS A 40 -9.97 0.44 7.97
CA LYS A 40 -9.54 -0.91 8.39
C LYS A 40 -8.02 -0.96 8.52
N VAL A 41 -7.28 -0.55 7.48
CA VAL A 41 -5.81 -0.57 7.48
C VAL A 41 -5.24 0.33 8.58
N LYS A 42 -5.83 1.49 8.86
CA LYS A 42 -5.39 2.37 9.95
C LYS A 42 -5.55 1.73 11.33
N LYS A 43 -6.64 0.97 11.54
CA LYS A 43 -6.92 0.25 12.79
C LYS A 43 -5.98 -0.93 13.04
N LEU A 44 -5.39 -1.52 12.00
CA LEU A 44 -4.45 -2.62 12.15
C LEU A 44 -3.22 -2.22 12.98
N SER A 45 -2.80 -3.12 13.84
CA SER A 45 -1.53 -3.06 14.55
C SER A 45 -0.35 -3.14 13.60
N ARG A 46 0.86 -2.86 14.10
CA ARG A 46 2.10 -2.99 13.31
C ARG A 46 2.30 -4.43 12.80
N LYS A 47 1.99 -5.45 13.62
CA LYS A 47 2.13 -6.86 13.24
C LYS A 47 1.19 -7.22 12.09
N GLU A 48 -0.09 -6.88 12.21
CA GLU A 48 -1.09 -7.15 11.18
C GLU A 48 -0.78 -6.43 9.87
N LYS A 49 -0.24 -5.20 9.93
CA LYS A 49 0.22 -4.47 8.72
C LYS A 49 1.35 -5.22 8.01
N LEU A 50 2.32 -5.77 8.76
CA LEU A 50 3.42 -6.55 8.19
C LEU A 50 2.91 -7.87 7.58
N GLU A 51 1.96 -8.53 8.22
CA GLU A 51 1.31 -9.73 7.67
C GLU A 51 0.52 -9.42 6.41
N MET A 52 -0.25 -8.33 6.40
CA MET A 52 -0.96 -7.86 5.20
C MET A 52 0.02 -7.64 4.04
N ILE A 53 1.14 -6.97 4.30
CA ILE A 53 2.21 -6.75 3.30
C ILE A 53 2.78 -8.09 2.79
N LYS A 54 3.13 -9.02 3.69
CA LYS A 54 3.62 -10.35 3.31
C LYS A 54 2.61 -11.10 2.44
N ASN A 55 1.32 -11.02 2.78
CA ASN A 55 0.25 -11.66 2.01
C ASN A 55 0.08 -11.03 0.63
N VAL A 56 0.20 -9.71 0.50
CA VAL A 56 0.20 -9.02 -0.80
C VAL A 56 1.35 -9.52 -1.68
N PHE A 57 2.57 -9.62 -1.12
CA PHE A 57 3.71 -10.17 -1.85
C PHE A 57 3.54 -11.66 -2.18
N LYS A 58 2.99 -12.45 -1.26
CA LYS A 58 2.68 -13.87 -1.50
C LYS A 58 1.70 -14.01 -2.67
N PHE A 59 0.64 -13.22 -2.71
CA PHE A 59 -0.29 -13.23 -3.84
C PHE A 59 0.39 -12.82 -5.15
N SER A 60 1.35 -11.90 -5.14
CA SER A 60 2.09 -11.52 -6.35
C SER A 60 3.05 -12.61 -6.86
N ILE A 61 3.65 -13.39 -5.97
CA ILE A 61 4.60 -14.46 -6.32
C ILE A 61 3.86 -15.74 -6.74
N TYR A 62 2.76 -16.07 -6.08
CA TYR A 62 2.03 -17.32 -6.29
C TYR A 62 0.73 -17.17 -7.13
N GLY A 63 0.26 -15.95 -7.40
CA GLY A 63 -1.07 -15.67 -7.98
C GLY A 63 -1.15 -15.43 -9.48
N ARG A 64 -0.13 -15.82 -10.27
CA ARG A 64 -0.22 -15.79 -11.75
C ARG A 64 -0.66 -17.12 -12.39
N THR A 65 -1.08 -18.10 -11.61
CA THR A 65 -1.68 -19.34 -12.14
C THR A 65 -3.20 -19.31 -12.06
N ARG A 66 -3.81 -19.04 -13.23
CA ARG A 66 -5.17 -19.39 -13.71
C ARG A 66 -6.38 -18.98 -12.86
N ALA A 67 -7.12 -18.00 -13.37
CA ALA A 67 -8.57 -18.15 -13.51
C ALA A 67 -8.84 -18.44 -15.01
N LYS A 68 -8.98 -19.73 -15.37
CA LYS A 68 -9.67 -20.14 -16.60
C LYS A 68 -11.17 -19.86 -16.39
N GLY A 69 -11.84 -19.49 -17.48
CA GLY A 69 -13.29 -19.27 -17.54
C GLY A 69 -14.11 -20.54 -17.41
#